data_AF-A0A0F9E5Z3-F1
#
_entry.id   AF-A0A0F9E5Z3-F1
#
_cell.length_a   1.000
_cell.length_b   1.000
_cell.length_c   1.000
_cell.angle_alpha   90.00
_cell.angle_beta   90.00
_cell.angle_gamma   90.00
#
_symmetry.space_group_name_H-M   'P 1'
#
loop_
_entity.id
_entity.type
_entity.pdbx_description
1 polymer ?
#
loop_
_entity_poly.entity_id
_entity_poly.type
_entity_poly.pdbx_seq_one_letter_code
_entity_poly.pdbx_strand_id
1 'polypeptide(L)'
;MISVFDYVPKDFKLLAIICSILFITIIVNWAVKRAFFRASNLKKVDQTTLGFAQRLVSITIYTVGISAALTHIPELKIIGHSGLAGAGIMTIVAGLASQQILGNIVSGFMI
;
A
#
# COMPACT_ATOMS: atom_id res chain seq x y z
N MET A 1 21.12 24.44 -23.10
CA MET A 1 21.20 22.97 -23.27
C MET A 1 19.79 22.42 -23.22
N ILE A 2 19.23 22.10 -24.38
CA ILE A 2 17.89 21.48 -24.49
C ILE A 2 18.13 19.97 -24.37
N SER A 3 17.66 19.40 -23.26
CA SER A 3 17.81 17.96 -22.98
C SER A 3 16.91 17.18 -23.92
N VAL A 4 17.38 16.02 -24.40
CA VAL A 4 16.68 15.07 -25.28
C VAL A 4 15.27 14.70 -24.78
N PHE A 5 14.97 14.98 -23.50
CA PHE A 5 13.66 14.87 -22.86
C PHE A 5 12.58 15.87 -23.33
N ASP A 6 12.91 16.95 -24.04
CA ASP A 6 11.92 17.93 -24.53
C ASP A 6 11.14 17.45 -25.76
N TYR A 7 11.57 16.37 -26.41
CA TYR A 7 10.91 15.78 -27.58
C TYR A 7 9.95 14.63 -27.24
N VAL A 8 9.82 14.29 -25.96
CA VAL A 8 8.90 13.26 -25.48
C VAL A 8 7.54 13.93 -25.20
N PRO A 9 6.44 13.55 -25.88
CA PRO A 9 5.14 14.11 -25.59
C PRO A 9 4.82 13.94 -24.10
N LYS A 10 4.29 14.99 -23.46
CA LYS A 10 4.01 15.03 -22.01
C LYS A 10 3.21 13.80 -21.54
N ASP A 11 2.37 13.27 -22.43
CA ASP A 11 1.60 12.05 -22.24
C ASP A 11 2.48 10.80 -22.03
N PHE A 12 3.59 10.67 -22.76
CA PHE A 12 4.51 9.54 -22.59
C PHE A 12 5.27 9.60 -21.26
N LYS A 13 5.67 10.79 -20.81
CA LYS A 13 6.30 10.96 -19.49
C LYS A 13 5.33 10.62 -18.35
N LEU A 14 4.07 11.04 -18.48
CA LEU A 14 3.01 10.74 -17.52
C LEU A 14 2.71 9.23 -17.46
N LEU A 15 2.58 8.59 -18.62
CA LEU A 15 2.41 7.13 -18.72
C LEU A 15 3.58 6.38 -18.10
N ALA A 16 4.82 6.80 -18.35
CA ALA A 16 6.02 6.18 -17.77
C ALA A 16 6.00 6.25 -16.24
N ILE A 17 5.61 7.39 -15.66
CA ILE A 17 5.50 7.56 -14.20
C ILE A 17 4.42 6.65 -13.64
N ILE A 18 3.22 6.63 -14.21
CA ILE A 18 2.11 5.79 -13.74
C ILE A 18 2.48 4.31 -13.84
N CYS A 19 3.05 3.87 -14.96
CA CYS A 19 3.54 2.51 -15.13
C CYS A 19 4.58 2.15 -14.07
N SER A 20 5.51 3.07 -13.74
CA SER A 20 6.49 2.83 -12.68
C SER A 20 5.84 2.62 -11.31
N ILE A 21 4.83 3.43 -10.97
CA ILE A 21 4.12 3.36 -9.68
C ILE A 21 3.33 2.05 -9.57
N LEU A 22 2.61 1.69 -10.63
CA LEU A 22 1.86 0.43 -10.66
C LEU A 22 2.81 -0.78 -10.61
N PHE A 23 3.94 -0.71 -11.31
CA PHE A 23 4.97 -1.75 -11.28
C PHE A 23 5.55 -1.94 -9.87
N ILE A 24 5.90 -0.84 -9.20
CA ILE A 24 6.36 -0.87 -7.80
C ILE A 24 5.26 -1.45 -6.89
N THR A 25 4.01 -1.02 -7.06
CA THR A 25 2.87 -1.52 -6.27
C THR A 25 2.71 -3.04 -6.39
N ILE A 26 2.83 -3.57 -7.61
CA ILE A 26 2.75 -5.00 -7.88
C ILE A 26 3.93 -5.75 -7.23
N ILE A 27 5.16 -5.22 -7.35
CA ILE A 27 6.35 -5.81 -6.74
C ILE A 27 6.23 -5.86 -5.22
N VAL A 28 5.80 -4.78 -4.60
CA VAL A 28 5.61 -4.71 -3.15
C VAL A 28 4.56 -5.72 -2.71
N ASN A 29 3.40 -5.76 -3.38
CA ASN A 29 2.38 -6.74 -3.03
C ASN A 29 2.86 -8.18 -3.24
N TRP A 30 3.60 -8.45 -4.31
CA TRP A 30 4.20 -9.76 -4.55
C TRP A 30 5.19 -10.15 -3.44
N ALA A 31 6.04 -9.23 -3.01
CA ALA A 31 6.96 -9.44 -1.90
C ALA A 31 6.23 -9.75 -0.59
N VAL A 32 5.14 -9.03 -0.30
CA VAL A 32 4.27 -9.30 0.85
C VAL A 32 3.66 -10.68 0.77
N LYS A 33 3.00 -11.03 -0.35
CA LYS A 33 2.42 -12.37 -0.54
C LYS A 33 3.46 -13.47 -0.35
N ARG A 34 4.68 -13.24 -0.85
CA ARG A 34 5.81 -14.17 -0.68
C ARG A 34 6.25 -14.30 0.77
N ALA A 35 6.30 -13.21 1.52
CA ALA A 35 6.62 -13.23 2.95
C ALA A 35 5.56 -14.00 3.75
N PHE A 36 4.27 -13.78 3.46
CA PHE A 36 3.17 -14.52 4.09
C PHE A 36 3.22 -16.02 3.78
N PHE A 37 3.52 -16.40 2.53
CA PHE A 37 3.65 -17.81 2.15
C PHE A 37 4.83 -18.52 2.85
N ARG A 38 5.93 -17.79 3.09
CA ARG A 38 7.04 -18.31 3.91
C ARG A 38 6.60 -18.50 5.36
N ALA A 39 5.90 -17.52 5.92
CA ALA A 39 5.42 -17.57 7.30
C ALA A 39 4.41 -18.71 7.52
N SER A 40 3.51 -18.96 6.56
CA SER A 40 2.52 -20.05 6.65
C SER A 40 3.16 -21.44 6.60
N ASN A 41 4.27 -21.61 5.90
CA ASN A 41 4.98 -22.90 5.86
C ASN A 41 5.82 -23.18 7.11
N LEU A 42 6.21 -22.13 7.85
CA LEU A 42 7.11 -22.24 9.00
C LEU A 42 6.39 -22.40 10.34
N LYS A 43 5.13 -21.94 10.46
CA LYS A 43 4.36 -22.03 11.70
C LYS A 43 3.01 -22.70 11.45
N LYS A 44 2.56 -23.54 12.39
CA LYS A 44 1.18 -24.07 12.48
C LYS A 44 0.19 -22.94 12.86
N VAL A 45 0.11 -21.91 12.05
CA VAL A 45 -0.86 -20.82 12.24
C VAL A 45 -2.06 -21.13 11.36
N ASP A 46 -3.26 -20.86 11.87
CA ASP A 46 -4.49 -21.03 11.12
C ASP A 46 -4.44 -20.29 9.78
N GLN A 47 -4.66 -21.05 8.71
CA GLN A 47 -4.62 -20.53 7.34
C GLN A 47 -5.67 -19.43 7.10
N THR A 48 -6.77 -19.45 7.87
CA THR A 48 -7.83 -18.45 7.82
C THR A 48 -7.36 -17.08 8.32
N THR A 49 -6.72 -17.03 9.48
CA THR A 49 -6.19 -15.80 10.10
C THR A 49 -5.06 -15.21 9.26
N LEU A 50 -4.14 -16.05 8.77
CA LEU A 50 -3.08 -15.59 7.86
C LEU A 50 -3.62 -15.07 6.53
N GLY A 51 -4.60 -15.76 5.95
CA GLY A 51 -5.24 -15.33 4.72
C GLY A 51 -5.99 -14.00 4.89
N PHE A 52 -6.65 -13.80 6.03
CA PHE A 52 -7.31 -12.54 6.36
C PHE A 52 -6.31 -11.38 6.48
N ALA A 53 -5.21 -11.58 7.22
CA ALA A 53 -4.16 -10.57 7.37
C ALA A 53 -3.49 -10.24 6.02
N GLN A 54 -3.17 -11.25 5.21
CA GLN A 54 -2.60 -11.06 3.88
C GLN A 54 -3.52 -10.23 2.97
N ARG A 55 -4.83 -10.50 3.00
CA ARG A 55 -5.83 -9.74 2.23
C ARG A 55 -5.91 -8.30 2.70
N LEU A 56 -5.95 -8.06 4.01
CA LEU A 56 -5.95 -6.70 4.57
C LEU A 56 -4.73 -5.90 4.09
N VAL A 57 -3.52 -6.46 4.23
CA VAL A 57 -2.29 -5.77 3.79
C VAL A 57 -2.31 -5.53 2.28
N SER A 58 -2.73 -6.53 1.48
CA SER A 58 -2.82 -6.37 0.02
C SER A 58 -3.82 -5.28 -0.39
N ILE A 59 -4.96 -5.17 0.29
CA ILE A 59 -5.96 -4.12 0.03
C ILE A 59 -5.35 -2.75 0.33
N THR A 60 -4.68 -2.58 1.47
CA THR A 60 -4.01 -1.32 1.81
C THR A 60 -2.97 -0.91 0.77
N ILE A 61 -2.14 -1.84 0.31
CA ILE A 61 -1.11 -1.57 -0.71
C ILE A 61 -1.74 -1.11 -2.03
N TYR A 62 -2.79 -1.79 -2.50
CA TYR A 62 -3.45 -1.40 -3.73
C TYR A 62 -4.18 -0.06 -3.60
N THR A 63 -4.87 0.19 -2.49
CA THR A 63 -5.52 1.47 -2.24
C THR A 63 -4.52 2.62 -2.31
N VAL A 64 -3.39 2.51 -1.60
CA VAL A 64 -2.34 3.55 -1.60
C VAL A 64 -1.69 3.68 -2.97
N GLY A 65 -1.33 2.57 -3.63
CA GLY A 65 -0.68 2.58 -4.93
C GLY A 65 -1.56 3.16 -6.04
N ILE A 66 -2.87 2.85 -6.03
CA ILE A 66 -3.83 3.42 -6.97
C ILE A 66 -4.02 4.91 -6.70
N SER A 67 -4.24 5.32 -5.44
CA SER A 67 -4.38 6.74 -5.10
C SER A 67 -3.14 7.54 -5.48
N ALA A 68 -1.94 6.98 -5.26
CA ALA A 68 -0.68 7.59 -5.69
C ALA A 68 -0.53 7.67 -7.21
N ALA A 69 -0.99 6.67 -7.98
CA ALA A 69 -0.99 6.77 -9.43
C ALA A 69 -1.93 7.88 -9.95
N LEU A 70 -3.08 8.05 -9.31
CA LEU A 70 -4.08 9.06 -9.67
C LEU A 70 -3.59 10.50 -9.43
N THR A 71 -2.70 10.77 -8.46
CA THR A 71 -2.17 12.12 -8.22
C THR A 71 -1.38 12.68 -9.40
N HIS A 72 -0.82 11.81 -10.24
CA HIS A 72 -0.05 12.18 -11.41
C HIS A 72 -0.90 12.49 -12.65
N ILE A 73 -2.19 12.11 -12.66
CA ILE A 73 -3.12 12.44 -13.73
C ILE A 73 -3.74 13.81 -13.41
N PRO A 74 -3.53 14.85 -14.23
CA PRO A 74 -3.94 16.22 -13.90
C PRO A 74 -5.44 16.36 -13.62
N GLU A 75 -6.29 15.59 -14.33
CA GLU A 75 -7.74 15.57 -14.15
C GLU A 75 -8.18 14.81 -12.89
N LEU A 76 -7.40 13.80 -12.44
CA LEU A 76 -7.75 12.93 -11.31
C LEU A 76 -6.93 13.24 -10.05
N LYS A 77 -6.03 14.22 -10.09
CA LYS A 77 -5.10 14.50 -8.99
C LYS A 77 -5.81 14.79 -7.67
N ILE A 78 -6.96 15.46 -7.73
CA ILE A 78 -7.80 15.78 -6.58
C ILE A 78 -8.31 14.49 -5.92
N ILE A 79 -8.74 13.53 -6.72
CA ILE A 79 -9.22 12.22 -6.25
C ILE A 79 -8.05 11.44 -5.63
N GLY A 80 -6.88 11.44 -6.27
CA GLY A 80 -5.67 10.80 -5.73
C GLY A 80 -5.28 11.37 -4.36
N HIS A 81 -5.20 12.70 -4.25
CA HIS A 81 -4.86 13.36 -2.98
C HIS A 81 -5.92 13.16 -1.90
N SER A 82 -7.20 13.24 -2.25
CA SER A 82 -8.30 12.98 -1.32
C SER A 82 -8.29 11.53 -0.84
N GLY A 83 -8.01 10.56 -1.72
CA GLY A 83 -7.86 9.16 -1.37
C GLY A 83 -6.72 8.91 -0.40
N LEU A 84 -5.55 9.51 -0.63
CA LEU A 84 -4.41 9.45 0.29
C LEU A 84 -4.71 10.12 1.64
N ALA A 85 -5.39 11.27 1.63
CA ALA A 85 -5.81 11.95 2.86
C ALA A 85 -6.81 11.09 3.67
N GLY A 86 -7.78 10.48 3.00
CA GLY A 86 -8.74 9.55 3.61
C GLY A 86 -8.08 8.31 4.19
N ALA A 87 -7.09 7.73 3.50
CA ALA A 87 -6.30 6.62 4.01
C ALA A 87 -5.51 7.01 5.28
N GLY A 88 -5.02 8.25 5.36
CA GLY A 88 -4.39 8.79 6.57
C GLY A 88 -5.35 8.83 7.76
N ILE A 89 -6.57 9.33 7.56
CA ILE A 89 -7.60 9.36 8.62
C ILE A 89 -7.99 7.94 9.04
N MET A 90 -8.19 7.02 8.08
CA MET A 90 -8.45 5.61 8.37
C MET A 90 -7.35 4.97 9.20
N THR A 91 -6.09 5.30 8.94
CA THR A 91 -4.95 4.79 9.71
C THR A 91 -5.02 5.22 11.18
N ILE A 92 -5.38 6.48 11.44
CA ILE A 92 -5.57 6.99 12.80
C ILE A 92 -6.71 6.24 13.49
N VAL A 93 -7.88 6.14 12.85
CA VAL A 93 -9.06 5.46 13.41
C VAL A 93 -8.78 3.98 13.68
N ALA A 94 -8.15 3.27 12.74
CA ALA A 94 -7.76 1.88 12.91
C ALA A 94 -6.74 1.70 14.04
N GLY A 95 -5.78 2.62 14.16
CA GLY A 95 -4.80 2.63 15.24
C GLY A 95 -5.48 2.78 16.61
N LEU A 96 -6.37 3.77 16.74
CA LEU A 96 -7.17 3.98 17.95
C LEU A 96 -8.02 2.74 18.29
N ALA A 97 -8.68 2.15 17.29
CA ALA A 97 -9.48 0.93 17.48
C ALA A 97 -8.65 -0.29 17.93
N SER A 98 -7.38 -0.36 17.51
CA SER A 98 -6.47 -1.46 17.89
C SER A 98 -5.84 -1.31 19.27
N GLN A 99 -6.01 -0.16 19.95
CA GLN A 99 -5.33 0.16 21.20
C GLN A 99 -5.49 -0.90 22.29
N GLN A 100 -6.70 -1.45 22.47
CA GLN A 100 -6.93 -2.48 23.48
C GLN A 100 -6.10 -3.74 23.24
N ILE A 101 -5.99 -4.17 21.98
CA ILE A 101 -5.24 -5.37 21.60
C ILE A 101 -3.74 -5.12 21.81
N LEU A 102 -3.25 -3.97 21.34
CA LEU A 102 -1.85 -3.59 21.49
C LEU A 102 -1.47 -3.43 22.98
N GLY A 103 -2.34 -2.82 23.78
CA GLY A 103 -2.16 -2.69 25.23
C GLY A 103 -2.01 -4.04 25.92
N ASN A 104 -2.87 -5.00 25.59
CA ASN A 104 -2.80 -6.36 26.14
C ASN A 104 -1.47 -7.06 25.77
N ILE A 105 -0.96 -6.85 24.55
CA ILE A 105 0.33 -7.42 24.12
C ILE A 105 1.49 -6.81 24.92
N VAL A 106 1.50 -5.49 25.11
CA VAL A 106 2.55 -4.81 25.88
C VAL A 106 2.51 -5.25 27.34
N SER A 107 1.33 -5.29 27.96
CA SER A 107 1.16 -5.78 29.33
C SER A 107 1.66 -7.22 29.47
N GLY A 108 1.38 -8.09 28.50
CA GLY A 108 1.86 -9.47 28.48
C GLY A 108 3.36 -9.63 28.29
N PHE A 109 4.05 -8.66 27.68
CA PHE A 109 5.51 -8.65 27.55
C PHE A 109 6.22 -8.14 28.82
N MET A 110 5.55 -7.29 29.60
CA MET A 110 6.12 -6.64 30.78
C MET A 110 5.96 -7.45 32.09
N ILE A 111 5.19 -8.54 32.07
CA ILE A 111 5.08 -9.51 33.18
C ILE A 111 6.16 -10.58 33.09
#